data_AF-A0A183B8R6-F1
#
_entry.id   AF-A0A183B8R6-F1
#
_cell.length_a   1.000
_cell.length_b   1.000
_cell.length_c   1.000
_cell.angle_alpha   90.00
_cell.angle_beta   90.00
_cell.angle_gamma   90.00
#
_symmetry.space_group_name_H-M   'P 1'
#
loop_
_entity.id
_entity.type
_entity.pdbx_description
1 polymer ?
#
loop_
_entity_poly.entity_id
_entity_poly.type
_entity_poly.pdbx_seq_one_letter_code
_entity_poly.pdbx_strand_id
1 'polypeptide(L)'
;MLPNELGYSRARDFLKGLLGQLFHVARTLIYGVLTEARKMRIEPEVLVPLVMKMRKCFNAPTSISYEKNLNALHTLEAIERCLPDGIQKRWADEVVIIGRLGREPNFTELTEFIRNRAKIASSRFGPLASKSRREERNHAKERTYDIPGSSRNANNYATVGERGTHRCLMCRSNHELSECEKFVQLGFPDRWEAAKRHGA
;
A
#
# COMPACT_ATOMS: atom_id res chain seq x y z
N MET A 1 53.85 -30.60 0.61
CA MET A 1 52.93 -29.52 1.05
C MET A 1 53.14 -28.33 0.14
N LEU A 2 52.07 -27.78 -0.47
CA LEU A 2 52.18 -26.51 -1.18
C LEU A 2 52.57 -25.41 -0.17
N PRO A 3 53.44 -24.46 -0.53
CA PRO A 3 53.81 -23.36 0.36
C PRO A 3 52.55 -22.65 0.88
N ASN A 4 52.52 -22.27 2.16
CA ASN A 4 51.32 -21.71 2.83
C ASN A 4 50.71 -20.53 2.06
N GLU A 5 51.52 -19.67 1.44
CA GLU A 5 51.04 -18.54 0.63
C GLU A 5 50.39 -18.97 -0.68
N LEU A 6 50.84 -20.08 -1.27
CA LEU A 6 50.32 -20.66 -2.50
C LEU A 6 49.01 -21.42 -2.24
N GLY A 7 48.89 -22.06 -1.07
CA GLY A 7 47.65 -22.68 -0.61
C GLY A 7 46.58 -21.63 -0.28
N TYR A 8 46.95 -20.58 0.47
CA TYR A 8 46.05 -19.50 0.84
C TYR A 8 45.57 -18.70 -0.37
N SER A 9 46.46 -18.34 -1.30
CA SER A 9 46.07 -17.62 -2.52
C SER A 9 45.11 -18.45 -3.39
N ARG A 10 45.40 -19.74 -3.62
CA ARG A 10 44.48 -20.66 -4.33
C ARG A 10 43.13 -20.79 -3.64
N ALA A 11 43.11 -20.95 -2.32
CA ALA A 11 41.85 -21.03 -1.57
C ALA A 11 41.04 -19.74 -1.72
N ARG A 12 41.70 -18.57 -1.67
CA ARG A 12 41.06 -17.27 -1.84
C ARG A 12 40.53 -17.06 -3.25
N ASP A 13 41.27 -17.48 -4.28
CA ASP A 13 40.83 -17.37 -5.67
C ASP A 13 39.69 -18.36 -5.99
N PHE A 14 39.74 -19.55 -5.40
CA PHE A 14 38.65 -20.51 -5.46
C PHE A 14 37.37 -19.97 -4.77
N LEU A 15 37.50 -19.42 -3.57
CA LEU A 15 36.38 -18.76 -2.87
C LEU A 15 35.87 -17.53 -3.62
N LYS A 16 36.74 -16.74 -4.26
CA LYS A 16 36.31 -15.64 -5.16
C LYS A 16 35.57 -16.18 -6.39
N GLY A 17 35.98 -17.30 -6.97
CA GLY A 17 35.28 -17.95 -8.07
C GLY A 17 33.88 -18.45 -7.69
N LEU A 18 33.74 -18.99 -6.47
CA LEU A 18 32.47 -19.53 -5.95
C LEU A 18 31.54 -18.47 -5.35
N LEU A 19 32.08 -17.53 -4.59
CA LEU A 19 31.33 -16.56 -3.75
C LEU A 19 31.53 -15.10 -4.20
N GLY A 20 32.60 -14.82 -4.94
CA GLY A 20 32.96 -13.48 -5.43
C GLY A 20 32.41 -13.14 -6.80
N GLN A 21 31.47 -13.94 -7.34
CA GLN A 21 30.78 -13.58 -8.57
C GLN A 21 30.00 -12.28 -8.34
N LEU A 22 30.48 -11.20 -8.97
CA LEU A 22 29.93 -9.85 -8.83
C LEU A 22 28.40 -9.81 -9.04
N PHE A 23 27.91 -10.63 -9.97
CA PHE A 23 26.48 -10.79 -10.22
C PHE A 23 25.71 -11.34 -9.00
N HIS A 24 26.22 -12.39 -8.35
CA HIS A 24 25.58 -12.98 -7.16
C HIS A 24 25.56 -12.01 -5.98
N VAL A 25 26.65 -11.25 -5.79
CA VAL A 25 26.75 -10.23 -4.75
C VAL A 25 25.74 -9.10 -5.00
N ALA A 26 25.74 -8.53 -6.21
CA ALA A 26 24.81 -7.48 -6.61
C ALA A 26 23.36 -7.91 -6.44
N ARG A 27 23.04 -9.11 -6.93
CA ARG A 27 21.71 -9.71 -6.83
C ARG A 27 21.27 -9.88 -5.38
N THR A 28 22.14 -10.38 -4.50
CA THR A 28 21.82 -10.56 -3.07
C THR A 28 21.55 -9.23 -2.36
N LEU A 29 22.31 -8.18 -2.70
CA LEU A 29 22.11 -6.84 -2.14
C LEU A 29 20.80 -6.23 -2.62
N ILE A 30 20.50 -6.30 -3.91
CA ILE A 30 19.23 -5.85 -4.50
C ILE A 30 18.05 -6.62 -3.87
N TYR A 31 18.13 -7.95 -3.78
CA TYR A 31 17.09 -8.74 -3.11
C TYR A 31 16.92 -8.35 -1.64
N GLY A 32 18.02 -8.03 -0.95
CA GLY A 32 17.97 -7.52 0.42
C GLY A 32 17.19 -6.21 0.53
N VAL A 33 17.39 -5.27 -0.40
CA VAL A 33 16.63 -4.02 -0.48
C VAL A 33 15.16 -4.29 -0.77
N LEU A 34 14.87 -5.12 -1.79
CA LEU A 34 13.49 -5.48 -2.17
C LEU A 34 12.74 -6.18 -1.03
N THR A 35 13.42 -7.03 -0.26
CA THR A 35 12.83 -7.72 0.89
C THR A 35 12.41 -6.72 1.96
N GLU A 36 13.26 -5.75 2.30
CA GLU A 36 12.90 -4.70 3.25
C GLU A 36 11.82 -3.77 2.70
N ALA A 37 11.86 -3.42 1.42
CA ALA A 37 10.85 -2.57 0.78
C ALA A 37 9.47 -3.24 0.81
N ARG A 38 9.38 -4.56 0.58
CA ARG A 38 8.11 -5.31 0.63
C ARG A 38 7.47 -5.30 2.01
N LYS A 39 8.27 -5.32 3.09
CA LYS A 39 7.75 -5.24 4.46
C LYS A 39 6.98 -3.94 4.71
N MET A 40 7.32 -2.87 4.00
CA MET A 40 6.66 -1.56 4.12
C MET A 40 5.21 -1.54 3.61
N ARG A 41 4.81 -2.52 2.81
CA ARG A 41 3.40 -2.69 2.44
C ARG A 41 2.53 -3.08 3.63
N ILE A 42 3.15 -3.69 4.64
CA ILE A 42 2.50 -4.17 5.86
C ILE A 42 2.61 -3.11 6.97
N GLU A 43 3.79 -2.49 7.11
CA GLU A 43 4.09 -1.46 8.11
C GLU A 43 4.54 -0.14 7.44
N PRO A 44 3.60 0.72 7.03
CA PRO A 44 3.91 1.92 6.25
C PRO A 44 4.62 3.02 7.05
N GLU A 45 4.66 2.94 8.39
CA GLU A 45 5.30 3.95 9.24
C GLU A 45 6.84 3.86 9.27
N VAL A 46 7.43 2.75 8.81
CA VAL A 46 8.83 2.44 9.14
C VAL A 46 9.74 2.52 7.90
N LEU A 47 10.02 3.75 7.43
CA LEU A 47 10.91 4.00 6.28
C LEU A 47 12.41 3.78 6.55
N VAL A 48 12.80 3.86 7.82
CA VAL A 48 14.20 3.87 8.26
C VAL A 48 14.97 2.58 7.91
N PRO A 49 14.44 1.36 8.11
CA PRO A 49 15.14 0.11 7.79
C PRO A 49 15.48 -0.02 6.30
N LEU A 50 14.57 0.35 5.39
CA LEU A 50 14.87 0.36 3.96
C LEU A 50 15.99 1.34 3.64
N VAL A 51 15.92 2.56 4.16
CA VAL A 51 16.97 3.57 3.95
C VAL A 51 18.32 3.04 4.43
N MET A 52 18.36 2.41 5.61
CA MET A 52 19.58 1.79 6.12
C MET A 52 20.07 0.66 5.22
N LYS A 53 19.17 -0.18 4.69
CA LYS A 53 19.53 -1.27 3.78
C LYS A 53 20.06 -0.74 2.44
N MET A 54 19.42 0.28 1.86
CA MET A 54 19.85 0.92 0.62
C MET A 54 21.22 1.60 0.78
N ARG A 55 21.44 2.34 1.87
CA ARG A 55 22.75 2.94 2.17
C ARG A 55 23.84 1.90 2.37
N LYS A 56 23.53 0.78 3.04
CA LYS A 56 24.49 -0.34 3.17
C LYS A 56 24.86 -0.94 1.82
N CYS A 57 23.92 -1.02 0.87
CA CYS A 57 24.20 -1.50 -0.48
C CYS A 57 25.07 -0.51 -1.25
N PHE A 58 24.77 0.79 -1.19
CA PHE A 58 25.57 1.81 -1.86
C PHE A 58 26.99 1.93 -1.30
N ASN A 59 27.15 1.86 0.02
CA ASN A 59 28.45 1.98 0.68
C ASN A 59 29.26 0.68 0.66
N ALA A 60 28.70 -0.44 0.18
CA ALA A 60 29.44 -1.69 0.10
C ALA A 60 30.66 -1.49 -0.82
N PRO A 61 31.88 -1.92 -0.45
CA PRO A 61 33.07 -1.76 -1.28
C PRO A 61 32.93 -2.35 -2.69
N THR A 62 32.01 -3.31 -2.85
CA THR A 62 31.67 -3.93 -4.14
C THR A 62 30.76 -3.06 -5.00
N SER A 63 30.13 -2.00 -4.49
CA SER A 63 29.13 -1.18 -5.21
C SER A 63 29.64 -0.54 -6.48
N ILE A 64 30.90 -0.10 -6.50
CA ILE A 64 31.57 0.45 -7.69
C ILE A 64 31.50 -0.54 -8.86
N SER A 65 31.60 -1.84 -8.59
CA SER A 65 31.61 -2.88 -9.62
C SER A 65 30.22 -3.27 -10.15
N TYR A 66 29.13 -2.86 -9.49
CA TYR A 66 27.76 -3.16 -9.92
C TYR A 66 26.83 -1.94 -9.87
N GLU A 67 27.38 -0.73 -9.82
CA GLU A 67 26.64 0.54 -9.85
C GLU A 67 25.66 0.61 -11.03
N LYS A 68 26.08 0.11 -12.20
CA LYS A 68 25.21 -0.03 -13.38
C LYS A 68 23.96 -0.88 -13.12
N ASN A 69 24.07 -1.94 -12.31
CA ASN A 69 22.92 -2.79 -11.97
C ASN A 69 21.99 -2.11 -10.97
N LEU A 70 22.53 -1.34 -10.02
CA LEU A 70 21.73 -0.54 -9.08
C LEU A 70 20.95 0.56 -9.80
N ASN A 71 21.60 1.22 -10.75
CA ASN A 71 21.04 2.31 -11.54
C ASN A 71 20.24 1.83 -12.75
N ALA A 72 20.16 0.52 -13.00
CA ALA A 72 19.35 0.01 -14.09
C ALA A 72 17.87 0.28 -13.82
N LEU A 73 17.15 0.78 -14.83
CA LEU A 73 15.73 1.13 -14.73
C LEU A 73 14.89 0.04 -14.06
N HIS A 74 15.02 -1.21 -14.49
CA HIS A 74 14.26 -2.34 -13.94
C HIS A 74 14.49 -2.56 -12.44
N THR A 75 15.69 -2.26 -11.93
CA THR A 75 16.03 -2.37 -10.50
C THR A 75 15.34 -1.26 -9.71
N LEU A 76 15.40 -0.02 -10.22
CA LEU A 76 14.74 1.13 -9.60
C LEU A 76 13.22 0.96 -9.58
N GLU A 77 12.62 0.55 -10.70
CA GLU A 77 11.19 0.26 -10.78
C GLU A 77 10.77 -0.88 -9.84
N ALA A 78 11.60 -1.92 -9.69
CA ALA A 78 11.30 -3.02 -8.77
C ALA A 78 11.24 -2.54 -7.31
N ILE A 79 12.14 -1.63 -6.92
CA ILE A 79 12.14 -1.02 -5.59
C ILE A 79 10.92 -0.11 -5.44
N GLU A 80 10.66 0.76 -6.42
CA GLU A 80 9.52 1.67 -6.43
C GLU A 80 8.18 0.93 -6.24
N ARG A 81 7.95 -0.14 -7.02
CA ARG A 81 6.74 -0.96 -6.92
C ARG A 81 6.53 -1.54 -5.52
N CYS A 82 7.59 -1.71 -4.72
CA CYS A 82 7.48 -2.20 -3.36
C CYS A 82 7.08 -1.11 -2.34
N LEU A 83 7.24 0.17 -2.69
CA LEU A 83 6.89 1.29 -1.80
C LEU A 83 5.37 1.48 -1.69
N PRO A 84 4.86 2.12 -0.63
CA PRO A 84 3.46 2.54 -0.56
C PRO A 84 3.09 3.53 -1.68
N ASP A 85 1.86 3.45 -2.22
CA ASP A 85 1.35 4.29 -3.33
C ASP A 85 1.59 5.79 -3.11
N GLY A 86 1.50 6.21 -1.85
CA GLY A 86 1.72 7.58 -1.45
C GLY A 86 3.12 8.12 -1.68
N ILE A 87 4.10 7.23 -1.60
CA ILE A 87 5.51 7.50 -1.82
C ILE A 87 5.82 7.33 -3.30
N GLN A 88 5.25 6.31 -3.96
CA GLN A 88 5.37 6.12 -5.41
C GLN A 88 4.93 7.38 -6.18
N LYS A 89 3.75 7.92 -5.90
CA LYS A 89 3.26 9.14 -6.57
C LYS A 89 4.21 10.33 -6.43
N ARG A 90 4.71 10.57 -5.22
CA ARG A 90 5.66 11.66 -4.95
C ARG A 90 7.03 11.41 -5.58
N TRP A 91 7.43 10.15 -5.72
CA TRP A 91 8.65 9.79 -6.44
C TRP A 91 8.48 10.05 -7.93
N ALA A 92 7.33 9.69 -8.52
CA ALA A 92 7.04 9.99 -9.91
C ALA A 92 7.11 11.50 -10.21
N ASP A 93 6.61 12.35 -9.31
CA ASP A 93 6.76 13.81 -9.43
C ASP A 93 8.23 14.23 -9.50
N GLU A 94 9.09 13.65 -8.64
CA GLU A 94 10.54 13.91 -8.62
C GLU A 94 11.23 13.41 -9.91
N VAL A 95 10.85 12.22 -10.40
CA VAL A 95 11.38 11.66 -11.66
C VAL A 95 11.06 12.54 -12.85
N VAL A 96 9.87 13.17 -12.89
CA VAL A 96 9.53 14.15 -13.93
C VAL A 96 10.46 15.37 -13.86
N ILE A 97 10.80 15.85 -12.66
CA ILE A 97 11.75 16.96 -12.48
C ILE A 97 13.15 16.55 -12.96
N ILE A 98 13.62 15.36 -12.59
CA ILE A 98 14.92 14.83 -13.05
C ILE A 98 14.94 14.68 -14.57
N GLY A 99 13.86 14.16 -15.16
CA GLY A 99 13.71 13.99 -16.60
C GLY A 99 13.74 15.31 -17.38
N ARG A 100 13.22 16.40 -16.82
CA ARG A 100 13.34 17.75 -17.41
C ARG A 100 14.78 18.24 -17.51
N LEU A 101 15.70 17.68 -16.70
CA LEU A 101 17.13 17.93 -16.79
C LEU A 101 17.85 17.01 -17.79
N GLY A 102 17.10 16.17 -18.53
CA GLY A 102 17.65 15.25 -19.52
C GLY A 102 18.42 14.06 -18.92
N ARG A 103 18.12 13.69 -17.67
CA ARG A 103 18.79 12.58 -16.96
C ARG A 103 17.77 11.55 -16.51
N GLU A 104 18.22 10.31 -16.35
CA GLU A 104 17.46 9.27 -15.67
C GLU A 104 17.70 9.33 -14.15
N PRO A 105 16.70 8.99 -13.32
CA PRO A 105 16.91 8.88 -11.88
C PRO A 105 17.88 7.75 -11.57
N ASN A 106 18.69 7.92 -10.53
CA ASN A 106 19.63 6.89 -10.08
C ASN A 106 19.28 6.35 -8.67
N PHE A 107 19.96 5.28 -8.27
CA PHE A 107 19.74 4.61 -6.99
C PHE A 107 19.98 5.51 -5.79
N THR A 108 20.96 6.41 -5.88
CA THR A 108 21.31 7.37 -4.81
C THR A 108 20.22 8.41 -4.64
N GLU A 109 19.70 8.96 -5.73
CA GLU A 109 18.58 9.91 -5.72
C GLU A 109 17.33 9.27 -5.11
N LEU A 110 16.99 8.02 -5.49
CA LEU A 110 15.89 7.28 -4.87
C LEU A 110 16.12 7.03 -3.37
N THR A 111 17.34 6.63 -2.98
CA THR A 111 17.69 6.42 -1.57
C THR A 111 17.52 7.70 -0.75
N GLU A 112 17.98 8.82 -1.29
CA GLU A 112 17.94 10.13 -0.67
C GLU A 112 16.51 10.66 -0.55
N PHE A 113 15.70 10.46 -1.59
CA PHE A 113 14.27 10.73 -1.55
C PHE A 113 13.60 9.97 -0.40
N ILE A 114 13.74 8.64 -0.33
CA ILE A 114 13.11 7.83 0.71
C ILE A 114 13.60 8.26 2.11
N ARG A 115 14.89 8.60 2.25
CA ARG A 115 15.45 9.17 3.49
C ARG A 115 14.74 10.46 3.89
N ASN A 116 14.52 11.37 2.96
CA ASN A 116 13.83 12.63 3.23
C ASN A 116 12.36 12.39 3.60
N ARG A 117 11.70 11.43 2.96
CA ARG A 117 10.35 10.99 3.36
C ARG A 117 10.33 10.45 4.80
N ALA A 118 11.33 9.65 5.18
CA ALA A 118 11.47 9.14 6.55
C ALA A 118 11.63 10.29 7.57
N LYS A 119 12.50 11.26 7.28
CA LYS A 119 12.68 12.45 8.14
C LYS A 119 11.41 13.27 8.29
N ILE A 120 10.67 13.48 7.19
CA ILE A 120 9.39 14.20 7.23
C ILE A 120 8.40 13.45 8.11
N ALA A 121 8.29 12.13 7.96
CA ALA A 121 7.40 11.30 8.76
C ALA A 121 7.75 11.37 10.27
N SER A 122 9.03 11.41 10.61
CA SER A 122 9.50 11.56 12.00
C SER A 122 9.46 13.00 12.52
N SER A 123 9.20 14.00 11.68
CA SER A 123 9.14 15.40 12.08
C SER A 123 7.79 15.75 12.72
N ARG A 124 7.72 16.90 13.42
CA ARG A 124 6.45 17.46 13.93
C ARG A 124 5.41 17.71 12.84
N PHE A 125 5.84 17.83 11.58
CA PHE A 125 4.97 18.01 10.42
C PHE A 125 4.51 16.68 9.77
N GLY A 126 5.09 15.55 10.16
CA GLY A 126 4.75 14.21 9.64
C GLY A 126 3.26 13.87 9.76
N PRO A 127 2.64 14.09 10.94
CA PRO A 127 1.20 13.91 11.11
C PRO A 127 0.38 14.81 10.19
N LEU A 128 0.80 16.07 9.98
CA LEU A 128 0.09 17.03 9.12
C LEU A 128 0.16 16.61 7.65
N ALA A 129 1.33 16.16 7.19
CA ALA A 129 1.53 15.64 5.84
C ALA A 129 0.77 14.33 5.55
N SER A 130 0.33 13.64 6.60
CA SER A 130 -0.44 12.39 6.55
C SER A 130 -1.95 12.61 6.70
N LYS A 131 -2.37 13.68 7.41
CA LYS A 131 -3.79 13.98 7.73
C LYS A 131 -4.66 14.30 6.52
N SER A 132 -4.13 14.98 5.50
CA SER A 132 -4.88 15.26 4.26
C SER A 132 -5.40 14.00 3.54
N ARG A 133 -4.90 12.82 3.91
CA ARG A 133 -5.26 11.52 3.29
C ARG A 133 -6.22 10.68 4.13
N ARG A 134 -6.44 11.02 5.40
CA ARG A 134 -7.46 10.36 6.23
C ARG A 134 -8.82 10.92 5.91
N GLU A 135 -8.95 12.24 5.71
CA GLU A 135 -10.22 12.87 5.36
C GLU A 135 -10.73 12.40 3.98
N GLU A 136 -9.89 12.33 2.94
CA GLU A 136 -10.28 11.75 1.64
C GLU A 136 -10.71 10.27 1.72
N ARG A 137 -10.01 9.45 2.50
CA ARG A 137 -10.38 8.03 2.68
C ARG A 137 -11.59 7.84 3.58
N ASN A 138 -11.78 8.72 4.56
CA ASN A 138 -12.96 8.70 5.42
C ASN A 138 -14.18 9.14 4.62
N HIS A 139 -14.08 10.15 3.74
CA HIS A 139 -15.19 10.50 2.83
C HIS A 139 -15.47 9.45 1.75
N ALA A 140 -14.50 8.59 1.41
CA ALA A 140 -14.75 7.42 0.58
C ALA A 140 -15.42 6.27 1.36
N LYS A 141 -15.10 6.09 2.65
CA LYS A 141 -15.72 5.09 3.53
C LYS A 141 -17.10 5.51 4.04
N GLU A 142 -17.32 6.79 4.28
CA GLU A 142 -18.57 7.39 4.77
C GLU A 142 -19.70 7.32 3.72
N ARG A 143 -19.39 6.99 2.47
CA ARG A 143 -20.39 6.59 1.45
C ARG A 143 -20.82 5.13 1.53
N THR A 144 -20.24 4.35 2.43
CA THR A 144 -20.68 2.99 2.74
C THR A 144 -21.25 3.05 4.14
N TYR A 145 -22.55 3.31 4.25
CA TYR A 145 -23.25 3.18 5.51
C TYR A 145 -23.02 1.77 6.05
N ASP A 146 -22.45 1.67 7.24
CA ASP A 146 -22.29 0.44 7.98
C ASP A 146 -23.66 -0.21 8.21
N ILE A 147 -23.91 -1.34 7.55
CA ILE A 147 -24.94 -2.28 7.98
C ILE A 147 -24.32 -3.07 9.15
N PRO A 148 -24.83 -2.98 10.39
CA PRO A 148 -24.28 -3.74 11.50
C PRO A 148 -24.44 -5.24 11.23
N GLY A 149 -23.33 -5.94 11.05
CA GLY A 149 -23.29 -7.37 10.84
C GLY A 149 -23.79 -8.13 12.06
N SER A 150 -24.96 -8.76 11.95
CA SER A 150 -25.25 -9.97 12.70
C SER A 150 -24.48 -11.12 12.06
N SER A 151 -23.58 -11.70 12.84
CA SER A 151 -22.89 -12.94 12.54
C SER A 151 -23.85 -14.00 12.01
N ARG A 152 -23.62 -14.48 10.78
CA ARG A 152 -23.80 -15.88 10.38
C ARG A 152 -23.29 -16.14 8.97
N ASN A 153 -22.25 -16.98 8.96
CA ASN A 153 -21.98 -18.06 8.02
C ASN A 153 -22.03 -17.76 6.51
N ALA A 154 -20.86 -17.86 5.87
CA ALA A 154 -20.72 -17.97 4.44
C ALA A 154 -21.39 -19.25 3.92
N ASN A 155 -22.31 -19.12 2.96
CA ASN A 155 -22.52 -20.05 1.85
C ASN A 155 -23.58 -19.48 0.90
N ASN A 156 -23.15 -18.79 -0.15
CA ASN A 156 -24.02 -18.39 -1.25
C ASN A 156 -23.62 -19.15 -2.52
N TYR A 157 -24.11 -20.38 -2.64
CA TYR A 157 -24.45 -20.93 -3.95
C TYR A 157 -25.94 -20.64 -4.19
N ALA A 158 -26.23 -20.31 -5.44
CA ALA A 158 -27.51 -19.87 -5.99
C ALA A 158 -28.75 -20.55 -5.38
N THR A 159 -29.72 -19.73 -4.96
CA THR A 159 -31.14 -20.10 -4.95
C THR A 159 -31.99 -18.87 -5.19
N VAL A 160 -32.78 -18.95 -6.26
CA VAL A 160 -33.92 -18.09 -6.56
C VAL A 160 -34.92 -18.25 -5.40
N GLY A 161 -35.29 -17.16 -4.72
CA GLY A 161 -36.19 -17.19 -3.57
C GLY A 161 -37.03 -15.91 -3.44
N GLU A 162 -38.29 -16.05 -3.87
CA GLU A 162 -39.51 -15.29 -3.58
C GLU A 162 -39.41 -13.93 -2.85
N ARG A 163 -39.83 -12.87 -3.57
CA ARG A 163 -40.22 -11.57 -2.99
C ARG A 163 -41.31 -11.78 -1.94
N GLY A 164 -40.97 -11.61 -0.67
CA GLY A 164 -41.94 -11.47 0.41
C GLY A 164 -42.92 -10.36 0.07
N THR A 165 -44.21 -10.67 0.08
CA THR A 165 -45.32 -9.75 -0.21
C THR A 165 -45.20 -8.49 0.65
N HIS A 166 -44.96 -7.33 0.03
CA HIS A 166 -44.95 -6.03 0.69
C HIS A 166 -46.36 -5.75 1.23
N ARG A 167 -46.54 -5.90 2.55
CA ARG A 167 -47.79 -5.63 3.25
C ARG A 167 -47.72 -4.24 3.87
N CYS A 168 -48.76 -3.44 3.66
CA CYS A 168 -48.90 -2.11 4.23
C CYS A 168 -48.73 -2.14 5.75
N LEU A 169 -47.85 -1.30 6.27
CA LEU A 169 -47.48 -1.31 7.69
C LEU A 169 -48.62 -0.81 8.61
N MET A 170 -49.62 -0.13 8.05
CA MET A 170 -50.78 0.40 8.78
C MET A 170 -51.98 -0.55 8.83
N CYS A 171 -52.27 -1.26 7.73
CA CYS A 171 -53.47 -2.11 7.64
C CYS A 171 -53.18 -3.58 7.29
N ARG A 172 -51.91 -3.92 7.05
CA ARG A 172 -51.40 -5.27 6.71
C ARG A 172 -51.94 -5.87 5.41
N SER A 173 -52.63 -5.09 4.59
CA SER A 173 -53.06 -5.47 3.24
C SER A 173 -51.93 -5.31 2.22
N ASN A 174 -52.04 -5.95 1.05
CA ASN A 174 -51.01 -5.90 0.00
C ASN A 174 -51.11 -4.61 -0.83
N HIS A 175 -50.55 -3.51 -0.31
CA HIS A 175 -50.33 -2.25 -1.01
C HIS A 175 -49.22 -1.46 -0.32
N GLU A 176 -48.69 -0.44 -0.98
CA GLU A 176 -47.71 0.48 -0.39
C GLU A 176 -48.37 1.47 0.57
N LEU A 177 -47.63 1.94 1.59
CA LEU A 177 -48.17 2.85 2.61
C LEU A 177 -48.72 4.17 2.02
N SER A 178 -48.11 4.64 0.93
CA SER A 178 -48.55 5.80 0.12
C SER A 178 -49.95 5.64 -0.45
N GLU A 179 -50.35 4.41 -0.77
CA GLU A 179 -51.64 4.05 -1.35
C GLU A 179 -52.66 3.63 -0.28
N CYS A 180 -52.28 3.64 0.99
CA CYS A 180 -53.15 3.23 2.09
C CYS A 180 -54.16 4.33 2.43
N GLU A 181 -55.44 4.06 2.20
CA GLU A 181 -56.53 5.00 2.50
C GLU A 181 -56.53 5.46 3.97
N LYS A 182 -56.25 4.56 4.92
CA LYS A 182 -56.15 4.89 6.34
C LYS A 182 -54.98 5.82 6.66
N PHE A 183 -53.92 5.79 5.88
CA PHE A 183 -52.76 6.67 6.05
C PHE A 183 -53.00 8.04 5.39
N VAL A 184 -53.64 8.06 4.22
CA VAL A 184 -53.98 9.30 3.50
C VAL A 184 -55.08 10.08 4.23
N GLN A 185 -55.97 9.44 4.97
CA GLN A 185 -56.99 10.16 5.75
C GLN A 185 -56.46 10.78 7.06
N LEU A 186 -55.24 10.45 7.51
CA LEU A 186 -54.63 11.09 8.67
C LEU A 186 -54.21 12.53 8.38
N GLY A 187 -54.36 13.40 9.40
CA GLY A 187 -53.83 14.76 9.36
C GLY A 187 -52.30 14.77 9.23
N PHE A 188 -51.75 15.81 8.61
CA PHE A 188 -50.31 15.96 8.39
C PHE A 188 -49.43 15.68 9.65
N PRO A 189 -49.74 16.16 10.86
CA PRO A 189 -48.95 15.84 12.05
C PRO A 189 -49.03 14.34 12.44
N ASP A 190 -50.18 13.71 12.26
CA ASP A 190 -50.42 12.31 12.66
C ASP A 190 -49.76 11.31 11.71
N ARG A 191 -49.59 11.67 10.42
CA ARG A 191 -48.86 10.86 9.44
C ARG A 191 -47.39 10.69 9.83
N TRP A 192 -46.78 11.74 10.39
CA TRP A 192 -45.38 11.71 10.82
C TRP A 192 -45.18 10.81 12.05
N GLU A 193 -46.11 10.81 13.00
CA GLU A 193 -46.08 9.87 14.13
C GLU A 193 -46.32 8.43 13.69
N ALA A 194 -47.24 8.21 12.74
CA ALA A 194 -47.52 6.89 12.19
C ALA A 194 -46.30 6.31 11.46
N ALA A 195 -45.59 7.11 10.66
CA ALA A 195 -44.36 6.68 9.98
C ALA A 195 -43.27 6.28 10.99
N LYS A 196 -43.10 7.06 12.08
CA LYS A 196 -42.14 6.75 13.15
C LYS A 196 -42.48 5.47 13.92
N ARG A 197 -43.76 5.23 14.24
CA ARG A 197 -44.17 4.01 14.97
C ARG A 197 -44.05 2.75 14.15
N HIS A 198 -44.18 2.86 12.82
CA HIS A 198 -44.25 1.72 11.93
C HIS A 198 -42.96 1.46 11.14
N GLY A 199 -41.91 2.28 11.32
CA GLY A 199 -40.55 2.01 10.85
C GLY A 199 -40.39 2.15 9.34
N ALA A 200 -40.35 3.39 8.86
CA ALA A 200 -39.74 3.78 7.59
C ALA A 200 -38.57 4.73 7.86
#